data_AF-A0A7S2FEV5-F1
#
_entry.id   AF-A0A7S2FEV5-F1
#
_cell.length_a   1.000
_cell.length_b   1.000
_cell.length_c   1.000
_cell.angle_alpha   90.00
_cell.angle_beta   90.00
_cell.angle_gamma   90.00
#
_symmetry.space_group_name_H-M   'P 1'
#
loop_
_entity.id
_entity.type
_entity.pdbx_description
1 polymer ?
#
loop_
_entity_poly.entity_id
_entity_poly.type
_entity_poly.pdbx_seq_one_letter_code
_entity_poly.pdbx_strand_id
1 'polypeptide(L)'
;GEKDGGWVFPGCSDFQVAWEYSSLGRYFSNLNGFLHGPVHVMIGGQWWVNSSYDINITLGGNYLLASKYLWRQGYVRCPKLCADDTPAEHCVCSCPTELMQHFNDSRAFLEGTGLYNISNGMFDNYKKLRGFDCNHTTRCHDLAVKELCHVGHAGEMFTSAAPWDPTFWPIHGTAERYLMLKRIMARRNETELEDVWDYHHLGIDDGGSPSDTFHVCDWEGVTGMEMPNCTRGVCPGHHQFDLIPMSNFLGRNETYTNWEFWNLMDPFNDELPYTYDTFDHYPACTAQNKTWW
;
A
#
# COMPACT_ATOMS: atom_id res chain seq x y z
N GLY A 1 -16.23 -2.71 16.19
CA GLY A 1 -15.10 -3.56 16.58
C GLY A 1 -14.01 -3.37 15.57
N GLU A 2 -12.78 -3.18 16.03
CA GLU A 2 -11.58 -3.14 15.19
C GLU A 2 -11.40 -4.50 14.48
N LYS A 3 -10.92 -4.45 13.25
CA LYS A 3 -10.64 -5.61 12.42
C LYS A 3 -9.22 -5.52 11.88
N ASP A 4 -8.58 -6.66 11.77
CA ASP A 4 -7.21 -6.86 11.26
C ASP A 4 -7.11 -6.71 9.72
N GLY A 5 -8.11 -6.11 9.08
CA GLY A 5 -8.17 -6.02 7.62
C GLY A 5 -8.40 -7.37 6.93
N GLY A 6 -8.49 -8.50 7.63
CA GLY A 6 -8.51 -9.84 7.03
C GLY A 6 -7.16 -10.24 6.39
N TRP A 7 -6.05 -9.61 6.78
CA TRP A 7 -4.70 -9.94 6.30
C TRP A 7 -4.00 -10.91 7.24
N VAL A 8 -2.86 -11.43 6.80
CA VAL A 8 -1.95 -12.22 7.63
C VAL A 8 -0.57 -11.60 7.57
N PHE A 9 0.16 -11.66 8.69
CA PHE A 9 1.55 -11.21 8.71
C PHE A 9 2.40 -12.09 7.78
N PRO A 10 3.36 -11.49 7.05
CA PRO A 10 4.29 -12.25 6.23
C PRO A 10 5.17 -13.11 7.14
N GLY A 11 5.38 -14.36 6.72
CA GLY A 11 6.21 -15.33 7.40
C GLY A 11 7.60 -15.43 6.79
N CYS A 12 8.47 -16.19 7.44
CA CYS A 12 9.84 -16.42 6.96
C CYS A 12 9.89 -17.05 5.54
N SER A 13 8.88 -17.83 5.15
CA SER A 13 8.80 -18.35 3.77
C SER A 13 8.64 -17.24 2.73
N ASP A 14 7.90 -16.18 3.04
CA ASP A 14 7.68 -15.06 2.10
C ASP A 14 8.98 -14.27 1.89
N PHE A 15 9.72 -14.02 2.98
CA PHE A 15 11.06 -13.43 2.91
C PHE A 15 12.06 -14.32 2.17
N GLN A 16 11.95 -15.65 2.27
CA GLN A 16 12.78 -16.58 1.51
C GLN A 16 12.48 -16.51 0.00
N VAL A 17 11.20 -16.45 -0.38
CA VAL A 17 10.81 -16.31 -1.79
C VAL A 17 11.30 -14.97 -2.36
N ALA A 18 11.13 -13.89 -1.60
CA ALA A 18 11.63 -12.58 -2.02
C ALA A 18 13.17 -12.53 -2.14
N TRP A 19 13.87 -13.37 -1.37
CA TRP A 19 15.32 -13.42 -1.39
C TRP A 19 15.89 -13.81 -2.75
N GLU A 20 15.19 -14.70 -3.46
CA GLU A 20 15.59 -15.27 -4.76
C GLU A 20 15.57 -14.25 -5.91
N TYR A 21 14.95 -13.09 -5.72
CA TYR A 21 14.97 -12.06 -6.76
C TYR A 21 16.36 -11.43 -6.91
N SER A 22 16.68 -10.99 -8.13
CA SER A 22 17.88 -10.21 -8.46
C SER A 22 17.56 -8.74 -8.73
N SER A 23 16.39 -8.43 -9.29
CA SER A 23 15.99 -7.07 -9.64
C SER A 23 15.74 -6.20 -8.39
N LEU A 24 16.32 -5.00 -8.37
CA LEU A 24 16.04 -3.98 -7.37
C LEU A 24 14.57 -3.58 -7.36
N GLY A 25 13.93 -3.47 -8.53
CA GLY A 25 12.50 -3.16 -8.65
C GLY A 25 11.61 -4.23 -8.00
N ARG A 26 11.95 -5.52 -8.13
CA ARG A 26 11.25 -6.61 -7.43
C ARG A 26 11.47 -6.53 -5.92
N TYR A 27 12.67 -6.17 -5.46
CA TYR A 27 12.93 -5.94 -4.03
C TYR A 27 12.11 -4.78 -3.48
N PHE A 28 12.05 -3.65 -4.18
CA PHE A 28 11.22 -2.51 -3.78
C PHE A 28 9.74 -2.88 -3.74
N SER A 29 9.24 -3.64 -4.73
CA SER A 29 7.84 -4.08 -4.75
C SER A 29 7.52 -5.03 -3.59
N ASN A 30 8.41 -5.97 -3.26
CA ASN A 30 8.23 -6.89 -2.13
C ASN A 30 8.34 -6.19 -0.77
N LEU A 31 9.37 -5.37 -0.57
CA LEU A 31 9.61 -4.68 0.70
C LEU A 31 8.61 -3.56 0.97
N ASN A 32 8.04 -2.91 -0.05
CA ASN A 32 6.98 -1.92 0.17
C ASN A 32 5.58 -2.53 0.16
N GLY A 33 5.39 -3.62 -0.59
CA GLY A 33 4.09 -4.29 -0.78
C GLY A 33 3.97 -5.56 0.05
N PHE A 34 4.44 -6.69 -0.45
CA PHE A 34 4.10 -8.02 0.09
C PHE A 34 4.63 -8.34 1.49
N LEU A 35 5.84 -7.89 1.82
CA LEU A 35 6.51 -8.19 3.10
C LEU A 35 6.22 -7.17 4.20
N HIS A 36 5.56 -6.07 3.86
CA HIS A 36 5.44 -4.91 4.73
C HIS A 36 4.04 -4.29 4.73
N GLY A 37 3.39 -4.22 3.56
CA GLY A 37 2.01 -3.79 3.43
C GLY A 37 1.04 -4.53 4.37
N PRO A 38 1.12 -5.87 4.53
CA PRO A 38 0.29 -6.56 5.51
C PRO A 38 0.57 -6.12 6.95
N VAL A 39 1.82 -5.79 7.29
CA VAL A 39 2.18 -5.32 8.64
C VAL A 39 1.48 -4.00 8.95
N HIS A 40 1.51 -3.06 8.01
CA HIS A 40 0.76 -1.80 8.08
C HIS A 40 -0.73 -2.00 8.30
N VAL A 41 -1.33 -2.90 7.51
CA VAL A 41 -2.77 -3.20 7.59
C VAL A 41 -3.14 -3.83 8.92
N MET A 42 -2.36 -4.79 9.39
CA MET A 42 -2.62 -5.53 10.62
C MET A 42 -2.48 -4.67 11.88
N ILE A 43 -1.49 -3.77 11.91
CA ILE A 43 -1.26 -2.87 13.06
C ILE A 43 -2.23 -1.69 13.03
N GLY A 44 -2.46 -1.10 11.86
CA GLY A 44 -3.36 0.05 11.73
C GLY A 44 -4.83 -0.33 11.90
N GLY A 45 -5.20 -1.53 11.51
CA GLY A 45 -6.55 -2.04 11.64
C GLY A 45 -7.60 -1.19 10.90
N GLN A 46 -8.85 -1.57 11.09
CA GLN A 46 -10.01 -0.90 10.51
C GLN A 46 -11.19 -0.94 11.48
N TRP A 47 -11.87 0.18 11.71
CA TRP A 47 -13.05 0.25 12.60
C TRP A 47 -14.19 1.05 11.98
N TRP A 48 -15.36 1.04 12.65
CA TRP A 48 -16.60 1.69 12.19
C TRP A 48 -16.99 1.34 10.74
N VAL A 49 -16.65 0.12 10.30
CA VAL A 49 -17.11 -0.45 9.03
C VAL A 49 -18.64 -0.62 9.05
N ASN A 50 -19.25 -0.66 7.87
CA ASN A 50 -20.69 -0.90 7.77
C ASN A 50 -21.05 -2.23 8.47
N SER A 51 -22.22 -2.32 9.13
CA SER A 51 -22.64 -3.59 9.74
C SER A 51 -22.90 -4.69 8.71
N SER A 52 -23.13 -4.34 7.43
CA SER A 52 -23.17 -5.29 6.33
C SER A 52 -21.80 -5.67 5.77
N TYR A 53 -20.73 -4.99 6.21
CA TYR A 53 -19.36 -5.25 5.78
C TYR A 53 -18.85 -6.56 6.36
N ASP A 54 -18.56 -7.50 5.48
CA ASP A 54 -17.95 -8.78 5.84
C ASP A 54 -16.49 -8.79 5.41
N ILE A 55 -15.61 -8.73 6.39
CA ILE A 55 -14.17 -8.62 6.16
C ILE A 55 -13.56 -9.91 5.59
N ASN A 56 -14.16 -11.06 5.90
CA ASN A 56 -13.75 -12.36 5.37
C ASN A 56 -14.09 -12.49 3.88
N ILE A 57 -15.11 -11.75 3.43
CA ILE A 57 -15.58 -11.75 2.03
C ILE A 57 -14.77 -10.78 1.17
N THR A 58 -14.23 -9.73 1.77
CA THR A 58 -13.61 -8.62 1.06
C THR A 58 -12.08 -8.67 1.03
N LEU A 59 -11.45 -9.65 1.69
CA LEU A 59 -10.01 -9.61 2.02
C LEU A 59 -9.66 -8.22 2.57
N GLY A 60 -10.48 -7.78 3.54
CA GLY A 60 -10.74 -6.41 4.03
C GLY A 60 -9.88 -5.27 3.51
N GLY A 61 -8.55 -5.37 3.66
CA GLY A 61 -7.64 -4.35 3.16
C GLY A 61 -7.77 -4.05 1.67
N ASN A 62 -8.18 -4.99 0.82
CA ASN A 62 -8.39 -4.71 -0.62
C ASN A 62 -9.53 -3.71 -0.86
N TYR A 63 -10.63 -3.79 -0.11
CA TYR A 63 -11.74 -2.83 -0.24
C TYR A 63 -11.36 -1.44 0.27
N LEU A 64 -10.57 -1.36 1.34
CA LEU A 64 -10.04 -0.09 1.82
C LEU A 64 -9.05 0.53 0.84
N LEU A 65 -8.15 -0.26 0.23
CA LEU A 65 -7.26 0.19 -0.84
C LEU A 65 -8.04 0.65 -2.08
N ALA A 66 -9.12 -0.04 -2.44
CA ALA A 66 -10.02 0.38 -3.52
C ALA A 66 -10.79 1.66 -3.19
N SER A 67 -11.27 1.81 -1.96
CA SER A 67 -11.88 3.06 -1.49
C SER A 67 -10.86 4.21 -1.50
N LYS A 68 -9.61 3.96 -1.11
CA LYS A 68 -8.50 4.91 -1.23
C LYS A 68 -8.25 5.31 -2.69
N TYR A 69 -8.33 4.36 -3.63
CA TYR A 69 -8.23 4.65 -5.06
C TYR A 69 -9.36 5.55 -5.56
N LEU A 70 -10.60 5.33 -5.11
CA LEU A 70 -11.74 6.21 -5.39
C LEU A 70 -11.61 7.56 -4.69
N TRP A 71 -11.06 7.61 -3.47
CA TRP A 71 -10.77 8.84 -2.76
C TRP A 71 -9.74 9.68 -3.51
N ARG A 72 -8.65 9.09 -4.01
CA ARG A 72 -7.62 9.80 -4.82
C ARG A 72 -8.22 10.44 -6.07
N GLN A 73 -9.15 9.77 -6.72
CA GLN A 73 -9.89 10.31 -7.88
C GLN A 73 -10.96 11.33 -7.51
N GLY A 74 -11.29 11.41 -6.23
CA GLY A 74 -12.29 12.32 -5.74
C GLY A 74 -13.71 11.82 -5.90
N TYR A 75 -13.99 10.52 -5.88
CA TYR A 75 -15.37 10.01 -5.74
C TYR A 75 -15.76 9.73 -4.29
N VAL A 76 -14.79 9.38 -3.44
CA VAL A 76 -14.99 9.24 -2.00
C VAL A 76 -14.60 10.55 -1.32
N ARG A 77 -15.44 11.05 -0.40
CA ARG A 77 -15.18 12.23 0.44
C ARG A 77 -15.19 11.82 1.90
N CYS A 78 -14.18 12.27 2.64
CA CYS A 78 -14.04 12.01 4.06
C CYS A 78 -14.15 13.34 4.83
N PRO A 79 -14.78 13.35 6.02
CA PRO A 79 -14.76 14.51 6.90
C PRO A 79 -13.33 14.94 7.24
N LYS A 80 -13.06 16.25 7.27
CA LYS A 80 -11.73 16.79 7.64
C LYS A 80 -11.45 16.69 9.13
N LEU A 81 -12.50 16.64 9.95
CA LEU A 81 -12.44 16.57 11.40
C LEU A 81 -13.53 15.63 11.88
N CYS A 82 -13.17 14.80 12.86
CA CYS A 82 -14.09 14.01 13.66
C CYS A 82 -13.69 14.23 15.12
N ALA A 83 -14.59 14.78 15.94
CA ALA A 83 -14.38 14.89 17.38
C ALA A 83 -14.96 13.64 18.08
N ASP A 84 -14.49 13.34 19.29
CA ASP A 84 -14.91 12.14 20.05
C ASP A 84 -16.43 12.08 20.31
N ASP A 85 -17.12 13.22 20.34
CA ASP A 85 -18.56 13.34 20.54
C ASP A 85 -19.36 13.43 19.22
N THR A 86 -18.69 13.44 18.07
CA THR A 86 -19.34 13.46 16.77
C THR A 86 -19.92 12.06 16.49
N PRO A 87 -21.20 11.93 16.10
CA PRO A 87 -21.78 10.64 15.76
C PRO A 87 -20.98 9.94 14.67
N ALA A 88 -20.82 8.62 14.78
CA ALA A 88 -19.95 7.85 13.88
C ALA A 88 -20.32 8.04 12.39
N GLU A 89 -21.60 8.16 12.07
CA GLU A 89 -22.12 8.41 10.73
C GLU A 89 -21.71 9.77 10.13
N HIS A 90 -21.32 10.73 10.96
CA HIS A 90 -20.77 12.02 10.54
C HIS A 90 -19.23 12.01 10.40
N CYS A 91 -18.58 10.93 10.83
CA CYS A 91 -17.13 10.79 10.82
C CYS A 91 -16.62 9.86 9.71
N VAL A 92 -17.49 9.17 9.00
CA VAL A 92 -17.13 8.19 7.97
C VAL A 92 -17.05 8.84 6.59
N CYS A 93 -16.21 8.28 5.72
CA CYS A 93 -16.22 8.65 4.32
C CYS A 93 -17.55 8.23 3.66
N SER A 94 -17.89 8.89 2.56
CA SER A 94 -19.08 8.61 1.74
C SER A 94 -18.79 8.86 0.26
N CYS A 95 -19.66 8.40 -0.63
CA CYS A 95 -19.70 8.86 -2.03
C CYS A 95 -20.89 9.80 -2.22
N PRO A 96 -20.68 11.12 -2.25
CA PRO A 96 -21.75 12.09 -2.44
C PRO A 96 -22.52 11.85 -3.74
N THR A 97 -23.86 11.97 -3.67
CA THR A 97 -24.75 11.69 -4.81
C THR A 97 -24.41 12.54 -6.04
N GLU A 98 -23.99 13.79 -5.85
CA GLU A 98 -23.63 14.70 -6.96
C GLU A 98 -22.43 14.22 -7.77
N LEU A 99 -21.55 13.39 -7.19
CA LEU A 99 -20.41 12.78 -7.88
C LEU A 99 -20.79 11.46 -8.56
N MET A 100 -21.84 10.82 -8.08
CA MET A 100 -22.29 9.50 -8.54
C MET A 100 -23.38 9.58 -9.62
N GLN A 101 -24.16 10.66 -9.64
CA GLN A 101 -25.33 10.84 -10.52
C GLN A 101 -25.01 10.85 -12.02
N HIS A 102 -23.73 11.03 -12.39
CA HIS A 102 -23.28 11.01 -13.78
C HIS A 102 -23.17 9.59 -14.36
N PHE A 103 -23.23 8.57 -13.51
CA PHE A 103 -23.22 7.18 -13.91
C PHE A 103 -24.63 6.63 -13.94
N ASN A 104 -24.93 5.81 -14.97
CA ASN A 104 -26.26 5.21 -15.12
C ASN A 104 -26.60 4.24 -13.99
N ASP A 105 -25.60 3.52 -13.48
CA ASP A 105 -25.72 2.54 -12.39
C ASP A 105 -24.35 2.30 -11.72
N SER A 106 -24.34 1.49 -10.65
CA SER A 106 -23.11 1.16 -9.92
C SER A 106 -22.07 0.39 -10.75
N ARG A 107 -22.47 -0.35 -11.79
CA ARG A 107 -21.51 -1.01 -12.68
C ARG A 107 -20.81 0.02 -13.56
N ALA A 108 -21.56 0.94 -14.17
CA ALA A 108 -21.01 2.03 -14.96
C ALA A 108 -20.05 2.90 -14.14
N PHE A 109 -20.34 3.12 -12.85
CA PHE A 109 -19.40 3.77 -11.92
C PHE A 109 -18.10 2.99 -11.75
N LEU A 110 -18.16 1.68 -11.46
CA LEU A 110 -16.97 0.85 -11.26
C LEU A 110 -16.13 0.72 -12.54
N GLU A 111 -16.77 0.63 -13.70
CA GLU A 111 -16.10 0.63 -15.01
C GLU A 111 -15.47 2.00 -15.32
N GLY A 112 -16.23 3.09 -15.11
CA GLY A 112 -15.79 4.46 -15.40
C GLY A 112 -14.65 4.95 -14.52
N THR A 113 -14.53 4.43 -13.29
CA THR A 113 -13.41 4.70 -12.38
C THR A 113 -12.19 3.81 -12.62
N GLY A 114 -12.31 2.82 -13.52
CA GLY A 114 -11.29 1.82 -13.81
C GLY A 114 -11.11 0.75 -12.72
N LEU A 115 -11.85 0.85 -11.60
CA LEU A 115 -11.73 -0.09 -10.48
C LEU A 115 -12.12 -1.52 -10.90
N TYR A 116 -13.10 -1.65 -11.80
CA TYR A 116 -13.52 -2.94 -12.36
C TYR A 116 -12.36 -3.72 -13.02
N ASN A 117 -11.41 -3.01 -13.64
CA ASN A 117 -10.30 -3.62 -14.39
C ASN A 117 -9.07 -3.91 -13.53
N ILE A 118 -8.86 -3.14 -12.46
CA ILE A 118 -7.68 -3.23 -11.59
C ILE A 118 -7.87 -4.32 -10.55
N SER A 119 -9.11 -4.50 -10.09
CA SER A 119 -9.41 -5.42 -9.00
C SER A 119 -9.60 -6.86 -9.47
N ASN A 120 -8.68 -7.38 -10.28
CA ASN A 120 -8.71 -8.77 -10.75
C ASN A 120 -8.68 -9.68 -9.50
N GLY A 121 -9.81 -10.32 -9.19
CA GLY A 121 -9.99 -11.07 -7.94
C GLY A 121 -10.89 -10.43 -6.88
N MET A 122 -11.08 -9.10 -6.81
CA MET A 122 -11.96 -8.51 -5.79
C MET A 122 -13.43 -8.86 -6.05
N PHE A 123 -13.88 -8.64 -7.29
CA PHE A 123 -15.23 -9.05 -7.71
C PHE A 123 -15.32 -10.55 -7.94
N ASP A 124 -14.26 -11.22 -8.38
CA ASP A 124 -14.27 -12.69 -8.56
C ASP A 124 -14.27 -13.46 -7.24
N ASN A 125 -13.66 -12.94 -6.17
CA ASN A 125 -13.76 -13.50 -4.82
C ASN A 125 -15.12 -13.18 -4.19
N TYR A 126 -15.68 -12.00 -4.48
CA TYR A 126 -17.07 -11.68 -4.13
C TYR A 126 -18.06 -12.65 -4.80
N LYS A 127 -17.84 -13.02 -6.08
CA LYS A 127 -18.59 -14.07 -6.80
C LYS A 127 -18.50 -15.43 -6.10
N LYS A 128 -17.30 -15.84 -5.68
CA LYS A 128 -17.05 -17.15 -5.04
C LYS A 128 -17.68 -17.29 -3.64
N LEU A 129 -17.73 -16.22 -2.85
CA LEU A 129 -18.12 -16.29 -1.43
C LEU A 129 -19.60 -16.00 -1.15
N ARG A 130 -20.28 -15.18 -1.96
CA ARG A 130 -21.72 -14.90 -1.79
C ARG A 130 -22.64 -15.83 -2.60
N GLY A 131 -22.09 -16.64 -3.51
CA GLY A 131 -22.87 -17.62 -4.27
C GLY A 131 -23.78 -17.02 -5.35
N PHE A 132 -23.52 -15.79 -5.82
CA PHE A 132 -24.28 -15.12 -6.87
C PHE A 132 -23.36 -14.67 -8.02
N ASP A 133 -23.85 -14.78 -9.25
CA ASP A 133 -23.16 -14.27 -10.43
C ASP A 133 -23.29 -12.74 -10.52
N CYS A 134 -22.17 -12.05 -10.32
CA CYS A 134 -22.08 -10.59 -10.38
C CYS A 134 -22.15 -10.07 -11.83
N ASN A 135 -21.97 -10.90 -12.86
CA ASN A 135 -21.95 -10.45 -14.26
C ASN A 135 -23.29 -9.89 -14.75
N HIS A 136 -24.39 -10.23 -14.09
CA HIS A 136 -25.75 -9.95 -14.57
C HIS A 136 -26.66 -9.27 -13.54
N THR A 137 -26.18 -8.99 -12.32
CA THR A 137 -27.01 -8.41 -11.26
C THR A 137 -26.52 -7.03 -10.83
N THR A 138 -27.36 -6.00 -10.98
CA THR A 138 -27.11 -4.65 -10.46
C THR A 138 -26.88 -4.66 -8.96
N ARG A 139 -27.64 -5.50 -8.24
CA ARG A 139 -27.57 -5.65 -6.78
C ARG A 139 -26.17 -5.92 -6.23
N CYS A 140 -25.34 -6.71 -6.90
CA CYS A 140 -23.98 -6.99 -6.43
C CYS A 140 -23.07 -5.76 -6.55
N HIS A 141 -23.17 -5.03 -7.66
CA HIS A 141 -22.43 -3.78 -7.86
C HIS A 141 -22.89 -2.70 -6.88
N ASP A 142 -24.21 -2.60 -6.62
CA ASP A 142 -24.76 -1.64 -5.65
C ASP A 142 -24.22 -1.91 -4.24
N LEU A 143 -24.14 -3.18 -3.83
CA LEU A 143 -23.54 -3.57 -2.55
C LEU A 143 -22.06 -3.24 -2.51
N ALA A 144 -21.30 -3.57 -3.56
CA ALA A 144 -19.87 -3.27 -3.60
C ALA A 144 -19.61 -1.77 -3.52
N VAL A 145 -20.33 -0.95 -4.29
CA VAL A 145 -20.24 0.52 -4.22
C VAL A 145 -20.62 1.01 -2.83
N LYS A 146 -21.70 0.51 -2.23
CA LYS A 146 -22.10 0.88 -0.87
C LYS A 146 -20.98 0.63 0.15
N GLU A 147 -20.31 -0.52 0.08
CA GLU A 147 -19.18 -0.86 0.97
C GLU A 147 -17.95 -0.01 0.66
N LEU A 148 -17.60 0.21 -0.62
CA LEU A 148 -16.48 1.08 -1.03
C LEU A 148 -16.66 2.54 -0.58
N CYS A 149 -17.90 3.01 -0.56
CA CYS A 149 -18.27 4.32 -0.09
C CYS A 149 -18.29 4.43 1.44
N HIS A 150 -18.24 3.32 2.19
CA HIS A 150 -18.26 3.30 3.64
C HIS A 150 -17.36 2.18 4.18
N VAL A 151 -16.06 2.30 3.91
CA VAL A 151 -15.04 1.37 4.43
C VAL A 151 -14.69 1.63 5.90
N GLY A 152 -15.45 2.46 6.62
CA GLY A 152 -15.11 2.84 7.99
C GLY A 152 -13.82 3.67 8.05
N HIS A 153 -13.06 3.48 9.12
CA HIS A 153 -11.83 4.21 9.43
C HIS A 153 -10.64 3.26 9.39
N ALA A 154 -9.51 3.79 8.93
CA ALA A 154 -8.24 3.10 8.91
C ALA A 154 -7.31 3.76 9.95
N GLY A 155 -6.57 2.98 10.72
CA GLY A 155 -5.56 3.53 11.63
C GLY A 155 -4.39 4.13 10.88
N GLU A 156 -3.62 4.96 11.56
CA GLU A 156 -2.48 5.67 10.96
C GLU A 156 -1.52 4.70 10.26
N MET A 157 -1.18 3.58 10.92
CA MET A 157 -0.32 2.54 10.34
C MET A 157 -0.87 1.89 9.07
N PHE A 158 -2.18 1.93 8.81
CA PHE A 158 -2.74 1.40 7.56
C PHE A 158 -2.45 2.37 6.39
N THR A 159 -2.43 3.67 6.67
CA THR A 159 -2.46 4.71 5.64
C THR A 159 -1.07 5.24 5.28
N SER A 160 -1.03 6.18 4.33
CA SER A 160 0.22 6.90 4.02
C SER A 160 0.67 7.86 5.14
N ALA A 161 -0.12 7.99 6.21
CA ALA A 161 0.23 8.71 7.43
C ALA A 161 0.89 7.80 8.49
N ALA A 162 1.21 6.54 8.15
CA ALA A 162 1.88 5.60 9.05
C ALA A 162 3.10 6.14 9.83
N PRO A 163 3.96 7.04 9.29
CA PRO A 163 5.06 7.62 10.06
C PRO A 163 4.66 8.38 11.34
N TRP A 164 3.38 8.74 11.51
CA TRP A 164 2.86 9.34 12.74
C TRP A 164 2.73 8.35 13.89
N ASP A 165 2.63 7.05 13.59
CA ASP A 165 2.66 6.00 14.59
C ASP A 165 4.13 5.66 14.94
N PRO A 166 4.54 5.72 16.23
CA PRO A 166 5.91 5.42 16.62
C PRO A 166 6.40 4.01 16.24
N THR A 167 5.49 3.05 16.05
CA THR A 167 5.82 1.68 15.64
C THR A 167 6.30 1.59 14.19
N PHE A 168 6.07 2.61 13.36
CA PHE A 168 6.58 2.71 11.99
C PHE A 168 8.11 2.55 11.93
N TRP A 169 8.82 3.35 12.72
CA TRP A 169 10.27 3.46 12.67
C TRP A 169 11.03 2.15 12.96
N PRO A 170 10.74 1.41 14.06
CA PRO A 170 11.42 0.13 14.32
C PRO A 170 11.09 -0.96 13.30
N ILE A 171 9.90 -0.92 12.65
CA ILE A 171 9.53 -1.88 11.61
C ILE A 171 10.39 -1.66 10.35
N HIS A 172 10.55 -0.41 9.93
CA HIS A 172 11.32 -0.06 8.74
C HIS A 172 12.82 -0.40 8.86
N GLY A 173 13.40 -0.34 10.07
CA GLY A 173 14.77 -0.83 10.30
C GLY A 173 14.94 -2.33 10.00
N THR A 174 13.89 -3.13 10.19
CA THR A 174 13.94 -4.57 9.85
C THR A 174 13.98 -4.80 8.34
N ALA A 175 13.19 -4.03 7.58
CA ALA A 175 13.19 -4.08 6.11
C ALA A 175 14.53 -3.63 5.54
N GLU A 176 15.11 -2.56 6.09
CA GLU A 176 16.44 -2.11 5.71
C GLU A 176 17.51 -3.16 5.97
N ARG A 177 17.55 -3.73 7.19
CA ARG A 177 18.54 -4.75 7.55
C ARG A 177 18.52 -5.94 6.60
N TYR A 178 17.34 -6.37 6.17
CA TYR A 178 17.16 -7.42 5.17
C TYR A 178 17.77 -7.03 3.81
N LEU A 179 17.52 -5.81 3.34
CA LEU A 179 18.07 -5.29 2.08
C LEU A 179 19.59 -5.10 2.13
N MET A 180 20.12 -4.61 3.25
CA MET A 180 21.56 -4.48 3.47
C MET A 180 22.26 -5.85 3.47
N LEU A 181 21.67 -6.88 4.09
CA LEU A 181 22.20 -8.25 4.01
C LEU A 181 22.29 -8.73 2.56
N LYS A 182 21.25 -8.48 1.75
CA LYS A 182 21.24 -8.85 0.32
C LYS A 182 22.37 -8.17 -0.44
N ARG A 183 22.61 -6.87 -0.20
CA ARG A 183 23.74 -6.12 -0.78
C ARG A 183 25.09 -6.67 -0.35
N ILE A 184 25.27 -6.98 0.94
CA ILE A 184 26.51 -7.57 1.48
C ILE A 184 26.82 -8.89 0.79
N MET A 185 25.84 -9.79 0.71
CA MET A 185 26.01 -11.11 0.11
C MET A 185 26.21 -11.03 -1.40
N ALA A 186 25.53 -10.11 -2.09
CA ALA A 186 25.74 -9.87 -3.52
C ALA A 186 27.19 -9.43 -3.82
N ARG A 187 27.75 -8.53 -2.99
CA ARG A 187 29.18 -8.12 -3.08
C ARG A 187 30.15 -9.26 -2.81
N ARG A 188 29.75 -10.29 -2.06
CA ARG A 188 30.52 -11.51 -1.80
C ARG A 188 30.34 -12.60 -2.87
N ASN A 189 29.50 -12.36 -3.88
CA ASN A 189 29.09 -13.34 -4.88
C ASN A 189 28.36 -14.57 -4.28
N GLU A 190 27.69 -14.39 -3.15
CA GLU A 190 26.87 -15.44 -2.50
C GLU A 190 25.41 -15.40 -2.99
N THR A 191 24.99 -14.29 -3.60
CA THR A 191 23.69 -14.07 -4.22
C THR A 191 23.81 -12.98 -5.30
N GLU A 192 22.70 -12.62 -5.95
CA GLU A 192 22.66 -11.59 -7.00
C GLU A 192 21.71 -10.46 -6.62
N LEU A 193 22.14 -9.20 -6.81
CA LEU A 193 21.29 -8.01 -6.76
C LEU A 193 21.77 -7.07 -7.87
N GLU A 194 20.86 -6.75 -8.79
CA GLU A 194 21.09 -5.84 -9.90
C GLU A 194 21.09 -4.40 -9.39
N ASP A 195 22.19 -3.69 -9.58
CA ASP A 195 22.32 -2.28 -9.20
C ASP A 195 21.78 -1.35 -10.30
N VAL A 196 20.54 -1.61 -10.71
CA VAL A 196 19.81 -0.83 -11.72
C VAL A 196 18.54 -0.32 -11.07
N TRP A 197 18.35 1.01 -11.06
CA TRP A 197 17.15 1.62 -10.53
C TRP A 197 15.94 1.20 -11.36
N ASP A 198 15.03 0.47 -10.72
CA ASP A 198 13.80 -0.01 -11.32
C ASP A 198 12.69 -0.01 -10.27
N TYR A 199 11.45 0.01 -10.71
CA TYR A 199 10.29 -0.18 -9.86
C TYR A 199 9.38 -1.20 -10.53
N HIS A 200 9.26 -2.38 -9.92
CA HIS A 200 8.38 -3.40 -10.45
C HIS A 200 6.94 -3.07 -10.07
N HIS A 201 6.20 -2.58 -11.05
CA HIS A 201 4.77 -2.35 -10.93
C HIS A 201 4.00 -3.66 -11.06
N LEU A 202 3.06 -3.89 -10.14
CA LEU A 202 2.17 -5.05 -10.21
C LEU A 202 1.16 -4.83 -11.32
N GLY A 203 1.44 -5.40 -12.49
CA GLY A 203 0.56 -5.34 -13.64
C GLY A 203 -0.82 -5.97 -13.35
N ILE A 204 -1.77 -5.70 -14.24
CA ILE A 204 -3.11 -6.32 -14.21
C ILE A 204 -3.01 -7.86 -14.25
N ASP A 205 -1.99 -8.39 -14.94
CA ASP A 205 -1.72 -9.82 -15.06
C ASP A 205 -1.07 -10.43 -13.80
N ASP A 206 -0.42 -9.60 -12.97
CA ASP A 206 0.17 -9.97 -11.66
C ASP A 206 -0.82 -9.72 -10.50
N GLY A 207 -2.11 -9.56 -10.82
CA GLY A 207 -3.18 -9.43 -9.84
C GLY A 207 -3.58 -8.00 -9.46
N GLY A 208 -2.97 -6.96 -10.05
CA GLY A 208 -3.38 -5.55 -10.01
C GLY A 208 -3.67 -4.98 -8.61
N SER A 209 -2.86 -4.03 -8.12
CA SER A 209 -3.13 -3.38 -6.83
C SER A 209 -3.89 -2.06 -7.01
N PRO A 210 -4.97 -1.78 -6.24
CA PRO A 210 -5.55 -0.44 -6.17
C PRO A 210 -4.55 0.63 -5.66
N SER A 211 -3.41 0.21 -5.10
CA SER A 211 -2.30 1.09 -4.72
C SER A 211 -1.34 1.42 -5.86
N ASP A 212 -1.35 0.66 -6.95
CA ASP A 212 -0.40 0.73 -8.07
C ASP A 212 -1.13 0.69 -9.42
N THR A 213 -1.73 1.82 -9.78
CA THR A 213 -2.73 1.92 -10.87
C THR A 213 -2.29 2.81 -12.03
N PHE A 214 -1.08 3.36 -11.95
CA PHE A 214 -0.60 4.42 -12.84
C PHE A 214 -1.55 5.63 -12.97
N HIS A 215 -2.38 5.90 -11.96
CA HIS A 215 -3.25 7.08 -11.92
C HIS A 215 -2.77 8.04 -10.84
N VAL A 216 -2.40 9.24 -11.27
CA VAL A 216 -1.99 10.34 -10.40
C VAL A 216 -3.01 11.45 -10.51
N CYS A 217 -3.59 11.84 -9.38
CA CYS A 217 -4.63 12.86 -9.31
C CYS A 217 -4.10 14.09 -8.58
N ASP A 218 -4.15 15.22 -9.25
CA ASP A 218 -3.76 16.52 -8.73
C ASP A 218 -4.96 17.21 -8.08
N TRP A 219 -4.80 17.50 -6.79
CA TRP A 219 -5.81 18.14 -5.94
C TRP A 219 -5.58 19.66 -5.80
N GLU A 220 -4.58 20.22 -6.48
CA GLU A 220 -4.34 21.67 -6.47
C GLU A 220 -5.60 22.43 -6.95
N GLY A 221 -6.04 23.40 -6.15
CA GLY A 221 -7.22 24.22 -6.44
C GLY A 221 -8.58 23.57 -6.14
N VAL A 222 -8.64 22.30 -5.72
CA VAL A 222 -9.89 21.65 -5.28
C VAL A 222 -10.24 22.13 -3.86
N THR A 223 -11.43 22.73 -3.68
CA THR A 223 -11.82 23.31 -2.37
C THR A 223 -13.15 22.78 -1.83
N GLY A 224 -13.95 22.12 -2.66
CA GLY A 224 -15.18 21.45 -2.27
C GLY A 224 -15.40 20.14 -3.01
N MET A 225 -16.39 20.13 -3.90
CA MET A 225 -16.88 18.93 -4.59
C MET A 225 -16.39 18.83 -6.02
N GLU A 226 -15.46 19.70 -6.42
CA GLU A 226 -14.76 19.57 -7.69
C GLU A 226 -13.96 18.26 -7.73
N MET A 227 -13.73 17.78 -8.96
CA MET A 227 -12.92 16.61 -9.22
C MET A 227 -11.45 17.04 -9.41
N PRO A 228 -10.48 16.30 -8.82
CA PRO A 228 -9.08 16.52 -9.12
C PRO A 228 -8.77 16.21 -10.59
N ASN A 229 -7.69 16.77 -11.11
CA ASN A 229 -7.21 16.43 -12.45
C ASN A 229 -6.40 15.13 -12.38
N CYS A 230 -6.95 14.03 -12.89
CA CYS A 230 -6.29 12.74 -12.91
C CYS A 230 -5.64 12.46 -14.26
N THR A 231 -4.38 12.04 -14.24
CA THR A 231 -3.61 11.66 -15.43
C THR A 231 -2.94 10.31 -15.24
N ARG A 232 -2.60 9.67 -16.36
CA ARG A 232 -1.78 8.46 -16.31
C ARG A 232 -0.33 8.83 -16.04
N GLY A 233 0.27 8.28 -14.99
CA GLY A 233 1.63 8.59 -14.60
C GLY A 233 2.09 7.84 -13.36
N VAL A 234 3.30 8.20 -12.91
CA VAL A 234 3.90 7.75 -11.65
C VAL A 234 4.02 8.98 -10.75
N CYS A 235 3.75 8.83 -9.45
CA CYS A 235 3.88 9.93 -8.51
C CYS A 235 5.35 10.40 -8.43
N PRO A 236 5.60 11.70 -8.20
CA PRO A 236 6.94 12.18 -7.86
C PRO A 236 7.48 11.43 -6.63
N GLY A 237 8.80 11.19 -6.62
CA GLY A 237 9.49 10.48 -5.54
C GLY A 237 9.84 9.03 -5.85
N HIS A 238 9.49 8.50 -7.02
CA HIS A 238 9.77 7.11 -7.42
C HIS A 238 10.94 6.99 -8.41
N HIS A 239 11.29 8.06 -9.12
CA HIS A 239 12.38 8.02 -10.08
C HIS A 239 13.74 8.13 -9.41
N GLN A 240 14.76 7.57 -10.06
CA GLN A 240 16.14 7.52 -9.57
C GLN A 240 16.67 8.88 -9.12
N PHE A 241 16.30 9.94 -9.83
CA PHE A 241 16.79 11.31 -9.62
C PHE A 241 15.77 12.22 -8.93
N ASP A 242 14.67 11.68 -8.42
CA ASP A 242 13.74 12.45 -7.60
C ASP A 242 14.40 12.77 -6.26
N LEU A 243 14.25 14.01 -5.80
CA LEU A 243 14.74 14.44 -4.49
C LEU A 243 13.88 13.83 -3.38
N ILE A 244 14.53 13.24 -2.39
CA ILE A 244 13.86 12.79 -1.17
C ILE A 244 13.60 13.99 -0.25
N PRO A 245 12.51 13.99 0.54
CA PRO A 245 12.15 15.12 1.39
C PRO A 245 13.04 15.24 2.64
N MET A 246 13.79 14.20 3.00
CA MET A 246 14.75 14.21 4.09
C MET A 246 16.16 14.55 3.59
N SER A 247 16.90 15.33 4.37
CA SER A 247 18.18 15.91 3.96
C SER A 247 19.12 16.04 5.16
N ASN A 248 20.37 16.45 4.91
CA ASN A 248 21.34 16.80 5.95
C ASN A 248 21.67 15.66 6.94
N PHE A 249 21.70 14.41 6.47
CA PHE A 249 22.01 13.24 7.30
C PHE A 249 23.43 13.28 7.88
N LEU A 250 24.38 13.94 7.20
CA LEU A 250 25.77 14.06 7.64
C LEU A 250 26.10 15.44 8.24
N GLY A 251 25.10 16.31 8.38
CA GLY A 251 25.27 17.63 8.98
C GLY A 251 26.00 18.66 8.10
N ARG A 252 26.05 18.48 6.76
CA ARG A 252 26.73 19.40 5.84
C ARG A 252 25.79 20.02 4.81
N ASN A 253 24.50 20.10 5.15
CA ASN A 253 23.42 20.71 4.37
C ASN A 253 23.20 20.02 3.00
N GLU A 254 23.34 18.70 2.97
CA GLU A 254 23.18 17.88 1.76
C GLU A 254 21.71 17.62 1.42
N THR A 255 21.39 17.55 0.13
CA THR A 255 20.15 16.99 -0.40
C THR A 255 20.47 15.67 -1.08
N TYR A 256 19.49 14.77 -1.16
CA TYR A 256 19.68 13.48 -1.81
C TYR A 256 18.59 13.25 -2.84
N THR A 257 18.98 12.79 -4.01
CA THR A 257 18.12 11.99 -4.87
C THR A 257 17.93 10.60 -4.27
N ASN A 258 16.91 9.89 -4.72
CA ASN A 258 16.70 8.48 -4.44
C ASN A 258 17.98 7.62 -4.64
N TRP A 259 18.73 7.86 -5.72
CA TRP A 259 19.99 7.15 -5.99
C TRP A 259 21.13 7.54 -5.06
N GLU A 260 21.29 8.83 -4.75
CA GLU A 260 22.31 9.28 -3.81
C GLU A 260 22.03 8.73 -2.41
N PHE A 261 20.75 8.69 -2.00
CA PHE A 261 20.36 8.07 -0.74
C PHE A 261 20.60 6.55 -0.75
N TRP A 262 20.28 5.84 -1.84
CA TRP A 262 20.61 4.42 -2.02
C TRP A 262 22.11 4.13 -1.80
N ASN A 263 22.99 4.99 -2.32
CA ASN A 263 24.44 4.87 -2.15
C ASN A 263 24.91 5.31 -0.76
N LEU A 264 24.27 6.31 -0.14
CA LEU A 264 24.54 6.68 1.25
C LEU A 264 24.26 5.50 2.19
N MET A 265 23.14 4.80 1.96
CA MET A 265 22.70 3.64 2.74
C MET A 265 23.43 2.33 2.36
N ASP A 266 24.52 2.39 1.60
CA ASP A 266 25.35 1.20 1.34
C ASP A 266 26.02 0.73 2.65
N PRO A 267 25.93 -0.56 3.01
CA PRO A 267 26.52 -1.08 4.25
C PRO A 267 28.06 -1.00 4.28
N PHE A 268 28.71 -0.65 3.18
CA PHE A 268 30.15 -0.38 3.09
C PHE A 268 30.48 1.10 2.87
N ASN A 269 29.52 1.99 3.02
CA ASN A 269 29.78 3.43 2.98
C ASN A 269 30.35 3.88 4.33
N ASP A 270 31.57 4.44 4.31
CA ASP A 270 32.25 4.93 5.52
C ASP A 270 31.56 6.14 6.16
N GLU A 271 30.65 6.83 5.45
CA GLU A 271 29.87 7.95 5.96
C GLU A 271 28.52 7.52 6.55
N LEU A 272 28.15 6.23 6.47
CA LEU A 272 26.90 5.74 7.04
C LEU A 272 26.89 5.96 8.57
N PRO A 273 25.91 6.71 9.13
CA PRO A 273 25.97 7.15 10.53
C PRO A 273 25.62 6.05 11.55
N TYR A 274 25.27 4.85 11.09
CA TYR A 274 24.99 3.69 11.95
C TYR A 274 25.30 2.38 11.23
N THR A 275 25.28 1.28 11.97
CA THR A 275 25.30 -0.07 11.41
C THR A 275 24.51 -1.01 12.32
N TYR A 276 24.07 -2.14 11.77
CA TYR A 276 23.40 -3.17 12.55
C TYR A 276 24.44 -4.08 13.23
N ASP A 277 24.16 -4.48 14.47
CA ASP A 277 25.02 -5.42 15.21
C ASP A 277 25.14 -6.79 14.51
N THR A 278 24.04 -7.26 13.91
CA THR A 278 23.99 -8.49 13.12
C THR A 278 23.08 -8.34 11.91
N PHE A 279 23.53 -8.80 10.75
CA PHE A 279 22.72 -8.79 9.52
C PHE A 279 22.01 -10.13 9.28
N ASP A 280 22.62 -11.24 9.70
CA ASP A 280 22.24 -12.63 9.42
C ASP A 280 21.55 -13.34 10.60
N HIS A 281 21.23 -12.61 11.67
CA HIS A 281 20.56 -13.19 12.84
C HIS A 281 19.04 -12.94 12.78
N TYR A 282 18.27 -14.00 12.49
CA TYR A 282 16.80 -14.01 12.53
C TYR A 282 16.27 -15.24 13.30
N PRO A 283 16.27 -15.20 14.66
CA PRO A 283 15.89 -16.35 15.49
C PRO A 283 14.51 -16.94 15.17
N ALA A 284 13.53 -16.09 14.88
CA ALA A 284 12.19 -16.52 14.53
C ALA A 284 12.16 -17.38 13.25
N CYS A 285 13.06 -17.11 12.29
CA CYS A 285 13.17 -17.87 11.05
C CYS A 285 14.03 -19.12 11.21
N THR A 286 15.13 -19.02 11.96
CA THR A 286 15.94 -20.19 12.31
C THR A 286 15.11 -21.24 13.07
N ALA A 287 14.24 -20.82 14.00
CA ALA A 287 13.33 -21.71 14.71
C ALA A 287 12.30 -22.42 13.80
N GLN A 288 12.07 -21.88 12.59
CA GLN A 288 11.22 -22.48 11.56
C GLN A 288 12.01 -23.29 10.53
N ASN A 289 13.32 -23.54 10.75
CA ASN A 289 14.24 -24.12 9.78
C ASN A 289 14.27 -23.34 8.46
N LYS A 290 14.20 -22.00 8.56
CA LYS A 290 14.27 -21.07 7.43
C LYS A 290 15.52 -20.21 7.56
N THR A 291 16.36 -20.26 6.54
CA THR A 291 17.47 -19.35 6.32
C THR A 291 17.47 -18.98 4.84
N TRP A 292 17.90 -17.77 4.55
CA TRP A 292 18.08 -17.26 3.18
C TRP A 292 19.45 -16.60 3.03
N TRP A 293 20.35 -16.86 3.96
CA TRP A 293 21.74 -16.47 3.95
C TRP A 293 22.62 -17.72 4.09
#